data_AF-A0A388NYV9-F1
#
_entry.id   AF-A0A388NYV9-F1
#
_cell.length_a   1.000
_cell.length_b   1.000
_cell.length_c   1.000
_cell.angle_alpha   90.00
_cell.angle_beta   90.00
_cell.angle_gamma   90.00
#
_symmetry.space_group_name_H-M   'P 1'
#
loop_
_entity.id
_entity.type
_entity.pdbx_description
1 polymer ?
#
loop_
_entity_poly.entity_id
_entity_poly.type
_entity_poly.pdbx_seq_one_letter_code
_entity_poly.pdbx_strand_id
1 'polypeptide(L)'
;MTGLTKGLSGERYITDFAHVMDVLHGASDGKPCSPTHILELFMSLIDTDETSDLVSRRVESDVDAVQIMTIHSAKGLQFPCVVVADLWKPSTQTRGAPVFYNQDQRVVDIAHGLTNPTESSREVAKARVKLAETGELRRVMYVALTRTMHHLSVLVTQAKSSLPEMVPHMPAKRLIDSVAKLKTYQSKTAKPDAKKFACATAPTSIRQSYRRTSFSGIMDTHTKSQRRDYFDLPSHGNDEFGTTPQTNASIETAILRDDLKGFTIPVLPASKNVGNQIHDILETVDTAVRPLRDEVARAVQQVATSSLLRGYHQPLTTMLTRALETPFGGAFGNVCFADIKPDDRLAEMDFEMTVALSHANILTSDIGRVLLSVLSPTDVLRDYAMALTDSSFDIQVAGLINGSLDALLRLPGSTPSQPLLAITDYKSNKMHRDSDTSPIANYSPVHVQAKMQEAHYILQALIYGTSIYRMLRWRLPDANHDACIKGIAYGFIRGMVGPDTPTDENGHRYGVFTWQAPPGLWRALSDLFAGSKPAQ
;
A
#
# COMPACT_ATOMS: atom_id res chain seq x y z
N MET A 1 15.93 27.89 10.59
CA MET A 1 16.45 27.03 11.69
C MET A 1 17.04 27.83 12.86
N THR A 2 16.58 29.06 13.15
CA THR A 2 17.29 30.00 14.04
C THR A 2 16.60 30.27 15.39
N GLY A 3 15.44 29.65 15.68
CA GLY A 3 14.75 29.78 16.97
C GLY A 3 15.04 28.61 17.94
N LEU A 4 14.93 27.38 17.44
CA LEU A 4 15.09 26.14 18.24
C LEU A 4 16.49 25.97 18.82
N THR A 5 17.53 26.50 18.18
CA THR A 5 18.92 26.28 18.57
C THR A 5 19.52 27.43 19.40
N LYS A 6 18.74 28.47 19.69
CA LYS A 6 19.23 29.65 20.40
C LYS A 6 19.22 29.45 21.91
N GLY A 7 20.31 29.89 22.56
CA GLY A 7 20.43 29.96 24.01
C GLY A 7 20.86 28.64 24.67
N LEU A 8 20.91 28.65 26.00
CA LEU A 8 21.38 27.53 26.82
C LEU A 8 20.47 26.28 26.73
N SER A 9 19.22 26.44 26.29
CA SER A 9 18.22 25.36 26.15
C SER A 9 18.11 24.80 24.72
N GLY A 10 18.98 25.22 23.79
CA GLY A 10 18.86 24.81 22.38
C GLY A 10 18.97 23.30 22.17
N GLU A 11 19.83 22.62 22.93
CA GLU A 11 19.98 21.16 22.90
C GLU A 11 18.68 20.46 23.34
N ARG A 12 17.98 21.03 24.34
CA ARG A 12 16.68 20.54 24.79
C ARG A 12 15.62 20.66 23.71
N TYR A 13 15.48 21.84 23.11
CA TYR A 13 14.44 22.06 22.11
C TYR A 13 14.62 21.19 20.86
N ILE A 14 15.86 20.91 20.45
CA ILE A 14 16.13 19.97 19.36
C ILE A 14 15.74 18.55 19.75
N THR A 15 16.10 18.11 20.97
CA THR A 15 15.79 16.76 21.46
C THR A 15 14.28 16.54 21.56
N ASP A 16 13.56 17.51 22.14
CA ASP A 16 12.10 17.46 22.26
C ASP A 16 11.44 17.46 20.87
N PHE A 17 11.92 18.29 19.94
CA PHE A 17 11.38 18.33 18.57
C PHE A 17 11.59 17.00 17.83
N ALA A 18 12.79 16.43 17.91
CA ALA A 18 13.09 15.12 17.30
C ALA A 18 12.22 14.01 17.90
N HIS A 19 12.00 14.03 19.22
CA HIS A 19 11.12 13.07 19.89
C HIS A 19 9.68 13.19 19.38
N VAL A 20 9.14 14.41 19.25
CA VAL A 20 7.80 14.62 18.67
C VAL A 20 7.71 14.06 17.25
N MET A 21 8.74 14.28 16.40
CA MET A 21 8.77 13.73 15.05
C MET A 21 8.78 12.20 15.06
N ASP A 22 9.55 11.56 15.94
CA ASP A 22 9.59 10.10 16.06
C ASP A 22 8.25 9.53 16.49
N VAL A 23 7.57 10.15 17.47
CA VAL A 23 6.26 9.67 17.95
C VAL A 23 5.21 9.81 16.85
N LEU A 24 5.20 10.91 16.11
CA LEU A 24 4.30 11.10 14.97
C LEU A 24 4.62 10.13 13.82
N HIS A 25 5.90 9.87 13.57
CA HIS A 25 6.32 8.88 12.57
C HIS A 25 5.88 7.46 12.97
N GLY A 26 6.06 7.09 14.23
CA GLY A 26 5.59 5.81 14.77
C GLY A 26 4.06 5.68 14.72
N ALA A 27 3.34 6.73 15.10
CA ALA A 27 1.86 6.73 15.08
C ALA A 27 1.28 6.64 13.65
N SER A 28 2.02 7.07 12.63
CA SER A 28 1.63 6.98 11.23
C SER A 28 2.19 5.73 10.51
N ASP A 29 2.89 4.82 11.21
CA ASP A 29 3.68 3.74 10.61
C ASP A 29 4.65 4.21 9.50
N GLY A 30 5.06 5.48 9.52
CA GLY A 30 5.82 6.10 8.46
C GLY A 30 5.10 6.21 7.11
N LYS A 31 3.78 6.05 7.07
CA LYS A 31 2.96 6.18 5.85
C LYS A 31 2.66 7.65 5.56
N PRO A 32 2.62 8.06 4.28
CA PRO A 32 2.12 9.39 3.91
C PRO A 32 0.67 9.57 4.38
N CYS A 33 0.38 10.71 5.00
CA CYS A 33 -0.94 11.04 5.52
C CYS A 33 -1.25 12.52 5.34
N SER A 34 -2.53 12.87 5.49
CA SER A 34 -2.98 14.25 5.34
C SER A 34 -2.54 15.12 6.53
N PRO A 35 -2.40 16.44 6.35
CA PRO A 35 -2.10 17.36 7.45
C PRO A 35 -3.12 17.27 8.60
N THR A 36 -4.40 17.05 8.28
CA THR A 36 -5.47 16.88 9.26
C THR A 36 -5.26 15.64 10.12
N HIS A 37 -4.89 14.51 9.50
CA HIS A 37 -4.66 13.28 10.23
C HIS A 37 -3.47 13.39 11.19
N ILE A 38 -2.37 14.02 10.76
CA ILE A 38 -1.23 14.31 11.65
C ILE A 38 -1.64 15.22 12.81
N LEU A 39 -2.49 16.22 12.57
CA LEU A 39 -2.97 17.11 13.63
C LEU A 39 -3.84 16.35 14.65
N GLU A 40 -4.73 15.47 14.20
CA GLU A 40 -5.53 14.60 15.07
C GLU A 40 -4.65 13.70 15.94
N LEU A 41 -3.64 13.06 15.33
CA LEU A 41 -2.65 12.26 16.06
C LEU A 41 -1.89 13.12 17.09
N PHE A 42 -1.42 14.30 16.70
CA PHE A 42 -0.74 15.21 17.62
C PHE A 42 -1.62 15.63 18.80
N MET A 43 -2.90 15.94 18.57
CA MET A 43 -3.85 16.26 19.63
C MET A 43 -4.08 15.08 20.58
N SER A 44 -4.20 13.85 20.05
CA SER A 44 -4.34 12.65 20.89
C SER A 44 -3.11 12.40 21.80
N LEU A 45 -1.92 12.79 21.35
CA LEU A 45 -0.69 12.68 22.14
C LEU A 45 -0.62 13.72 23.27
N ILE A 46 -1.26 14.88 23.11
CA ILE A 46 -1.36 15.89 24.19
C ILE A 46 -2.19 15.36 25.35
N ASP A 47 -3.23 14.56 25.06
CA ASP A 47 -4.14 14.00 26.07
C ASP A 47 -3.61 12.70 26.71
N THR A 48 -2.44 12.21 26.28
CA THR A 48 -1.84 10.97 26.79
C THR A 48 -1.16 11.21 28.14
N ASP A 49 -1.25 10.22 29.04
CA ASP A 49 -0.63 10.30 30.37
C ASP A 49 0.88 10.58 30.31
N GLU A 50 1.35 11.54 31.09
CA GLU A 50 2.76 11.97 31.11
C GLU A 50 3.73 10.85 31.52
N THR A 51 3.25 9.81 32.20
CA THR A 51 4.04 8.63 32.59
C THR A 51 4.10 7.55 31.50
N SER A 52 3.37 7.72 30.41
CA SER A 52 3.46 6.86 29.23
C SER A 52 4.87 6.91 28.65
N ASP A 53 5.48 5.75 28.39
CA ASP A 53 6.81 5.64 27.75
C ASP A 53 6.87 6.34 26.38
N LEU A 54 5.72 6.54 25.71
CA LEU A 54 5.62 7.23 24.42
C LEU A 54 5.86 8.73 24.54
N VAL A 55 5.35 9.35 25.61
CA VAL A 55 5.39 10.82 25.84
C VAL A 55 6.44 11.20 26.89
N SER A 56 6.96 10.20 27.63
CA SER A 56 8.05 10.36 28.58
C SER A 56 9.25 11.03 27.92
N ARG A 57 9.62 12.18 28.48
CA ARG A 57 10.55 13.10 27.85
C ARG A 57 11.96 12.50 27.80
N ARG A 58 12.55 12.44 26.61
CA ARG A 58 13.90 11.92 26.42
C ARG A 58 14.95 12.75 27.17
N VAL A 59 16.00 12.07 27.61
CA VAL A 59 17.18 12.71 28.19
C VAL A 59 17.97 13.37 27.07
N GLU A 60 18.38 14.62 27.29
CA GLU A 60 19.09 15.45 26.30
C GLU A 60 20.43 14.87 25.88
N SER A 61 21.13 14.22 26.82
CA SER A 61 22.47 13.70 26.60
C SER A 61 22.90 12.72 27.70
N ASP A 62 23.84 11.83 27.36
CA ASP A 62 24.55 10.96 28.31
C ASP A 62 25.73 11.69 29.02
N VAL A 63 25.65 13.02 29.14
CA VAL A 63 26.75 13.84 29.69
C VAL A 63 27.04 13.46 31.14
N ASP A 64 28.31 13.64 31.56
CA ASP A 64 28.77 13.55 32.95
C ASP A 64 27.94 14.45 33.88
N ALA A 65 26.77 13.96 34.31
CA ALA A 65 25.82 14.65 35.15
C ALA A 65 25.46 13.80 36.37
N VAL A 66 25.01 14.47 37.44
CA VAL A 66 24.48 13.77 38.60
C VAL A 66 23.15 13.13 38.22
N GLN A 67 23.09 11.80 38.30
CA GLN A 67 21.88 11.06 38.00
C GLN A 67 20.89 11.11 39.18
N ILE A 68 19.69 11.63 38.93
CA ILE A 68 18.58 11.62 39.89
C ILE A 68 17.63 10.51 39.47
N MET A 69 17.37 9.56 40.37
CA MET A 69 16.50 8.42 40.09
C MET A 69 15.74 7.96 41.32
N THR A 70 14.69 7.18 41.12
CA THR A 70 13.95 6.58 42.22
C THR A 70 14.70 5.38 42.82
N ILE A 71 14.42 5.06 44.08
CA ILE A 71 15.05 3.91 44.76
C ILE A 71 14.73 2.58 44.07
N HIS A 72 13.53 2.45 43.50
CA HIS A 72 13.12 1.27 42.74
C HIS A 72 13.94 1.13 41.45
N SER A 73 14.12 2.22 40.70
CA SER A 73 14.95 2.25 39.49
C SER A 73 16.41 1.94 39.77
N ALA A 74 16.91 2.24 40.98
CA ALA A 74 18.28 1.98 41.39
C ALA A 74 18.55 0.51 41.77
N LYS A 75 17.52 -0.33 41.93
CA LYS A 75 17.68 -1.73 42.36
C LYS A 75 18.50 -2.50 41.33
N GLY A 76 19.62 -3.08 41.78
CA GLY A 76 20.56 -3.81 40.92
C GLY A 76 21.67 -2.94 40.32
N LEU A 77 21.54 -1.62 40.39
CA LEU A 77 22.59 -0.67 39.97
C LEU A 77 23.55 -0.37 41.12
N GLN A 78 24.73 0.16 40.78
CA GLN A 78 25.75 0.55 41.75
C GLN A 78 26.46 1.84 41.30
N PHE A 79 26.74 2.74 42.25
CA PHE A 79 27.30 4.07 41.98
C PHE A 79 28.50 4.38 42.89
N PRO A 80 29.53 5.10 42.39
CA PRO A 80 30.67 5.52 43.20
C PRO A 80 30.27 6.30 44.46
N CYS A 81 29.37 7.27 44.29
CA CYS A 81 28.84 8.12 45.35
C CYS A 81 27.31 8.17 45.27
N VAL A 82 26.62 8.08 46.40
CA VAL A 82 25.15 8.21 46.47
C VAL A 82 24.78 9.23 47.54
N VAL A 83 23.83 10.09 47.20
CA VAL A 83 23.20 11.03 48.13
C VAL A 83 21.73 10.64 48.27
N VAL A 84 21.33 10.26 49.48
CA VAL A 84 19.95 9.94 49.83
C VAL A 84 19.33 11.17 50.48
N ALA A 85 18.42 11.85 49.79
CA ALA A 85 17.90 13.14 50.25
C ALA A 85 16.70 13.06 51.21
N ASP A 86 15.79 12.10 51.00
CA ASP A 86 14.41 12.21 51.53
C ASP A 86 13.92 11.03 52.39
N LEU A 87 14.77 10.04 52.69
CA LEU A 87 14.39 8.86 53.49
C LEU A 87 14.15 9.14 55.00
N TRP A 88 14.31 10.38 55.45
CA TRP A 88 14.06 10.79 56.83
C TRP A 88 12.59 11.10 57.13
N LYS A 89 11.76 11.33 56.10
CA LYS A 89 10.35 11.69 56.24
C LYS A 89 9.52 10.44 56.58
N PRO A 90 8.68 10.46 57.63
CA PRO A 90 7.70 9.40 57.81
C PRO A 90 6.71 9.41 56.64
N SER A 91 6.25 8.24 56.19
CA SER A 91 5.17 8.16 55.20
C SER A 91 3.93 8.86 55.75
N THR A 92 3.40 9.84 55.03
CA THR A 92 2.22 10.63 55.44
C THR A 92 0.92 10.15 54.80
N GLN A 93 0.97 9.16 53.90
CA GLN A 93 -0.20 8.62 53.22
C GLN A 93 -0.25 7.09 53.27
N THR A 94 -1.21 6.55 54.02
CA THR A 94 -1.75 5.21 53.81
C THR A 94 -2.74 5.26 52.63
N ARG A 95 -2.38 4.70 51.47
CA ARG A 95 -3.32 4.50 50.35
C ARG A 95 -3.64 3.01 50.18
N GLY A 96 -4.92 2.67 50.32
CA GLY A 96 -5.46 1.34 50.02
C GLY A 96 -5.47 0.35 51.19
N ALA A 97 -6.13 -0.80 50.97
CA ALA A 97 -6.15 -1.89 51.93
C ALA A 97 -4.73 -2.48 52.06
N PRO A 98 -4.15 -2.49 53.27
CA PRO A 98 -2.78 -2.92 53.51
C PRO A 98 -2.67 -4.43 53.25
N VAL A 99 -1.77 -4.80 52.34
CA VAL A 99 -1.43 -6.20 52.07
C VAL A 99 -0.13 -6.51 52.79
N PHE A 100 -0.12 -7.53 53.65
CA PHE A 100 1.07 -7.92 54.41
C PHE A 100 1.27 -9.44 54.42
N TYR A 101 2.45 -9.87 54.85
CA TYR A 101 2.76 -11.28 55.02
C TYR A 101 2.60 -11.68 56.49
N ASN A 102 1.83 -12.72 56.74
CA ASN A 102 1.71 -13.38 58.03
C ASN A 102 2.03 -14.86 57.84
N GLN A 103 3.03 -15.40 58.55
CA GLN A 103 3.48 -16.80 58.40
C GLN A 103 3.65 -17.22 56.92
N ASP A 104 4.35 -16.40 56.14
CA ASP A 104 4.60 -16.57 54.69
C ASP A 104 3.36 -16.56 53.78
N GLN A 105 2.18 -16.24 54.30
CA GLN A 105 0.98 -16.04 53.50
C GLN A 105 0.68 -14.56 53.29
N ARG A 106 0.37 -14.20 52.04
CA ARG A 106 -0.08 -12.86 51.67
C ARG A 106 -1.53 -12.68 52.13
N VAL A 107 -1.74 -11.79 53.10
CA VAL A 107 -3.05 -11.49 53.70
C VAL A 107 -3.42 -10.02 53.49
N VAL A 108 -4.72 -9.74 53.44
CA VAL A 108 -5.28 -8.38 53.28
C VAL A 108 -6.07 -8.01 54.53
N ASP A 109 -5.84 -6.82 55.08
CA ASP A 109 -6.65 -6.34 56.21
C ASP A 109 -8.03 -5.87 55.72
N ILE A 110 -9.06 -6.69 55.98
CA ILE A 110 -10.45 -6.37 55.64
C ILE A 110 -11.07 -5.37 56.62
N ALA A 111 -10.43 -5.05 57.75
CA ALA A 111 -10.98 -4.11 58.73
C ALA A 111 -11.16 -2.70 58.13
N HIS A 112 -10.43 -2.38 57.06
CA HIS A 112 -10.58 -1.15 56.28
C HIS A 112 -11.88 -1.08 55.46
N GLY A 113 -12.50 -2.23 55.14
CA GLY A 113 -13.75 -2.34 54.38
C GLY A 113 -14.98 -2.76 55.21
N LEU A 114 -14.84 -2.94 56.53
CA LEU A 114 -15.96 -3.26 57.41
C LEU A 114 -16.82 -2.03 57.68
N THR A 115 -18.15 -2.18 57.62
CA THR A 115 -19.13 -1.09 57.82
C THR A 115 -19.21 -0.64 59.29
N ASN A 116 -19.03 -1.56 60.26
CA ASN A 116 -19.11 -1.28 61.71
C ASN A 116 -18.00 -1.99 62.53
N PRO A 117 -16.72 -1.65 62.37
CA PRO A 117 -15.63 -2.25 63.15
C PRO A 117 -15.58 -1.71 64.59
N THR A 118 -15.32 -2.58 65.56
CA THR A 118 -15.07 -2.21 66.96
C THR A 118 -13.80 -1.37 67.11
N GLU A 119 -13.74 -0.49 68.13
CA GLU A 119 -12.57 0.38 68.37
C GLU A 119 -11.28 -0.42 68.54
N SER A 120 -11.32 -1.53 69.27
CA SER A 120 -10.18 -2.43 69.44
C SER A 120 -9.68 -3.03 68.11
N SER A 121 -10.59 -3.43 67.22
CA SER A 121 -10.23 -3.95 65.90
C SER A 121 -9.57 -2.88 65.02
N ARG A 122 -10.03 -1.62 65.12
CA ARG A 122 -9.43 -0.48 64.41
C ARG A 122 -8.02 -0.18 64.91
N GLU A 123 -7.77 -0.24 66.21
CA GLU A 123 -6.44 0.01 66.79
C GLU A 123 -5.43 -1.07 66.40
N VAL A 124 -5.83 -2.34 66.46
CA VAL A 124 -4.98 -3.47 66.07
C VAL A 124 -4.65 -3.40 64.57
N ALA A 125 -5.62 -3.10 63.72
CA ALA A 125 -5.40 -2.89 62.28
C ALA A 125 -4.39 -1.75 62.06
N LYS A 126 -4.63 -0.57 62.64
CA LYS A 126 -3.72 0.59 62.56
C LYS A 126 -2.29 0.26 62.98
N ALA A 127 -2.12 -0.48 64.08
CA ALA A 127 -0.81 -0.89 64.57
C ALA A 127 -0.09 -1.84 63.58
N ARG A 128 -0.81 -2.79 62.96
CA ARG A 128 -0.25 -3.70 61.96
C ARG A 128 0.14 -2.99 60.67
N VAL A 129 -0.69 -2.06 60.18
CA VAL A 129 -0.35 -1.22 59.01
C VAL A 129 0.94 -0.46 59.25
N LYS A 130 1.02 0.23 60.39
CA LYS A 130 2.21 0.99 60.76
C LYS A 130 3.46 0.10 60.82
N LEU A 131 3.33 -1.11 61.35
CA LEU A 131 4.44 -2.08 61.39
C LEU A 131 4.87 -2.53 59.99
N ALA A 132 3.91 -2.84 59.11
CA ALA A 132 4.19 -3.25 57.73
C ALA A 132 4.84 -2.13 56.90
N GLU A 133 4.33 -0.90 57.01
CA GLU A 133 4.91 0.28 56.36
C GLU A 133 6.33 0.56 56.86
N THR A 134 6.56 0.43 58.16
CA THR A 134 7.91 0.56 58.74
C THR A 134 8.83 -0.53 58.18
N GLY A 135 8.33 -1.76 58.03
CA GLY A 135 9.06 -2.87 57.42
C GLY A 135 9.41 -2.62 55.95
N GLU A 136 8.48 -2.07 55.16
CA GLU A 136 8.74 -1.75 53.76
C GLU A 136 9.69 -0.57 53.60
N LEU A 137 9.51 0.48 54.40
CA LEU A 137 10.45 1.61 54.44
C LEU A 137 11.87 1.13 54.78
N ARG A 138 12.02 0.13 55.67
CA ARG A 138 13.32 -0.49 55.97
C ARG A 138 13.93 -1.19 54.74
N ARG A 139 13.14 -1.89 53.93
CA ARG A 139 13.63 -2.53 52.69
C ARG A 139 14.03 -1.52 51.64
N VAL A 140 13.19 -0.52 51.39
CA VAL A 140 13.49 0.59 50.47
C VAL A 140 14.77 1.31 50.90
N MET A 141 14.91 1.56 52.20
CA MET A 141 16.12 2.17 52.76
C MET A 141 17.34 1.27 52.62
N TYR A 142 17.23 -0.03 52.90
CA TYR A 142 18.31 -0.99 52.64
C TYR A 142 18.76 -0.96 51.18
N VAL A 143 17.82 -0.94 50.22
CA VAL A 143 18.14 -0.83 48.80
C VAL A 143 18.91 0.47 48.53
N ALA A 144 18.41 1.62 48.99
CA ALA A 144 19.04 2.91 48.77
C ALA A 144 20.47 3.01 49.35
N LEU A 145 20.67 2.57 50.59
CA LEU A 145 21.97 2.65 51.27
C LEU A 145 23.00 1.69 50.66
N THR A 146 22.56 0.61 50.02
CA THR A 146 23.47 -0.41 49.44
C THR A 146 23.83 -0.13 47.98
N ARG A 147 23.40 1.00 47.39
CA ARG A 147 23.78 1.35 46.00
C ARG A 147 25.17 1.96 45.88
N THR A 148 25.82 2.31 46.98
CA THR A 148 27.11 3.00 47.01
C THR A 148 28.32 2.06 46.93
N MET A 149 29.39 2.47 46.24
CA MET A 149 30.72 1.83 46.29
C MET A 149 31.69 2.52 47.27
N HIS A 150 31.82 3.85 47.20
CA HIS A 150 32.87 4.59 47.90
C HIS A 150 32.32 5.56 48.96
N HIS A 151 31.25 6.30 48.65
CA HIS A 151 30.74 7.33 49.56
C HIS A 151 29.22 7.44 49.59
N LEU A 152 28.64 7.34 50.78
CA LEU A 152 27.21 7.45 51.03
C LEU A 152 26.94 8.66 51.92
N SER A 153 26.11 9.56 51.44
CA SER A 153 25.60 10.69 52.22
C SER A 153 24.09 10.55 52.39
N VAL A 154 23.61 10.61 53.62
CA VAL A 154 22.17 10.61 53.93
C VAL A 154 21.83 11.97 54.51
N LEU A 155 20.99 12.72 53.80
CA LEU A 155 20.54 14.03 54.26
C LEU A 155 19.40 13.85 55.27
N VAL A 156 19.50 14.60 56.37
CA VAL A 156 18.52 14.59 57.45
C VAL A 156 18.25 16.03 57.86
N THR A 157 17.00 16.35 58.15
CA THR A 157 16.64 17.65 58.73
C THR A 157 16.53 17.53 60.26
N GLN A 158 16.49 18.66 60.98
CA GLN A 158 16.37 18.67 62.45
C GLN A 158 14.99 18.18 62.97
N ALA A 159 14.06 17.83 62.08
CA ALA A 159 12.76 17.27 62.45
C ALA A 159 12.87 15.86 63.06
N LYS A 160 11.78 15.34 63.64
CA LYS A 160 11.66 13.94 64.08
C LYS A 160 11.93 13.01 62.89
N SER A 161 13.14 12.49 62.81
CA SER A 161 13.58 11.55 61.78
C SER A 161 13.33 10.11 62.25
N SER A 162 12.81 9.25 61.38
CA SER A 162 12.68 7.81 61.61
C SER A 162 14.01 7.05 61.47
N LEU A 163 15.06 7.69 60.96
CA LEU A 163 16.35 7.05 60.65
C LEU A 163 17.05 6.43 61.87
N PRO A 164 17.07 7.07 63.07
CA PRO A 164 17.72 6.48 64.25
C PRO A 164 17.07 5.16 64.72
N GLU A 165 15.77 4.99 64.49
CA GLU A 165 15.04 3.75 64.82
C GLU A 165 15.30 2.62 63.80
N MET A 166 15.74 2.99 62.60
CA MET A 166 15.87 2.09 61.46
C MET A 166 17.31 1.67 61.18
N VAL A 167 18.30 2.49 61.57
CA VAL A 167 19.74 2.21 61.43
C VAL A 167 20.41 2.27 62.81
N PRO A 168 20.49 1.13 63.52
CA PRO A 168 21.22 1.08 64.78
C PRO A 168 22.71 1.43 64.51
N HIS A 169 23.29 2.29 65.36
CA HIS A 169 24.67 2.80 65.24
C HIS A 169 24.93 3.79 64.09
N MET A 170 23.97 4.68 63.81
CA MET A 170 24.16 5.77 62.85
C MET A 170 25.40 6.63 63.21
N PRO A 171 26.26 6.98 62.23
CA PRO A 171 27.40 7.86 62.47
C PRO A 171 26.95 9.25 62.94
N ALA A 172 27.84 9.96 63.63
CA ALA A 172 27.56 11.30 64.15
C ALA A 172 27.10 12.26 63.03
N LYS A 173 26.01 12.98 63.28
CA LYS A 173 25.47 13.98 62.35
C LYS A 173 26.49 15.09 62.15
N ARG A 174 26.62 15.56 60.91
CA ARG A 174 27.45 16.72 60.56
C ARG A 174 26.55 17.80 59.99
N LEU A 175 26.86 19.06 60.28
CA LEU A 175 26.18 20.20 59.66
C LEU A 175 26.57 20.26 58.18
N ILE A 176 25.63 20.58 57.30
CA ILE A 176 25.90 20.65 55.86
C ILE A 176 27.00 21.68 55.53
N ASP A 177 27.09 22.76 56.32
CA ASP A 177 28.12 23.79 56.20
C ASP A 177 29.54 23.29 56.51
N SER A 178 29.65 22.17 57.21
CA SER A 178 30.94 21.50 57.48
C SER A 178 31.40 20.60 56.33
N VAL A 179 30.54 20.36 55.33
CA VAL A 179 30.91 19.63 54.11
C VAL A 179 31.75 20.57 53.23
N ALA A 180 32.87 20.06 52.71
CA ALA A 180 33.75 20.85 51.85
C ALA A 180 32.95 21.46 50.68
N LYS A 181 33.15 22.75 50.43
CA LYS A 181 32.56 23.43 49.27
C LYS A 181 32.97 22.68 48.00
N LEU A 182 31.99 22.30 47.20
CA LEU A 182 32.21 21.66 45.90
C LEU A 182 33.14 22.53 45.06
N LYS A 183 34.21 21.93 44.55
CA LYS A 183 34.99 22.56 43.47
C LYS A 183 34.06 22.70 42.27
N THR A 184 34.19 23.79 41.52
CA THR A 184 33.52 23.93 40.24
C THR A 184 33.84 22.71 39.37
N TYR A 185 32.79 22.00 38.95
CA TYR A 185 32.95 20.84 38.10
C TYR A 185 33.68 21.24 36.81
N GLN A 186 34.80 20.57 36.52
CA GLN A 186 35.49 20.69 35.25
C GLN A 186 35.22 19.40 34.47
N SER A 187 34.52 19.52 33.34
CA SER A 187 34.25 18.39 32.44
C SER A 187 35.55 17.69 32.09
N LYS A 188 35.65 16.38 32.34
CA LYS A 188 36.86 15.59 32.01
C LYS A 188 37.10 15.48 30.51
N THR A 189 36.05 15.61 29.71
CA THR A 189 36.10 15.62 28.26
C THR A 189 35.81 17.01 27.74
N ALA A 190 36.78 17.61 27.04
CA ALA A 190 36.53 18.75 26.18
C ALA A 190 35.63 18.29 25.03
N LYS A 191 34.58 19.07 24.68
CA LYS A 191 33.81 18.80 23.46
C LYS A 191 34.80 18.70 22.29
N PRO A 192 34.71 17.68 21.45
CA PRO A 192 35.66 17.52 20.36
C PRO A 192 35.55 18.73 19.42
N ASP A 193 36.68 19.17 18.88
CA ASP A 193 36.74 20.37 18.04
C ASP A 193 35.87 20.16 16.78
N ALA A 194 34.71 20.83 16.73
CA ALA A 194 33.75 20.69 15.65
C ALA A 194 34.38 20.98 14.27
N LYS A 195 35.46 21.76 14.20
CA LYS A 195 36.19 22.02 12.95
C LYS A 195 36.92 20.80 12.40
N LYS A 196 37.15 19.78 13.23
CA LYS A 196 37.78 18.51 12.83
C LYS A 196 36.80 17.50 12.27
N PHE A 197 35.51 17.80 12.30
CA PHE A 197 34.46 16.96 11.75
C PHE A 197 33.85 17.66 10.54
N ALA A 198 33.71 16.91 9.45
CA ALA A 198 32.97 17.34 8.28
C ALA A 198 31.91 16.27 7.98
N CYS A 199 30.73 16.70 7.55
CA CYS A 199 29.74 15.76 7.01
C CYS A 199 30.32 15.13 5.75
N ALA A 200 30.19 13.81 5.60
CA ALA A 200 30.50 13.16 4.34
C ALA A 200 29.63 13.79 3.23
N THR A 201 30.27 14.17 2.12
CA THR A 201 29.54 14.65 0.94
C THR A 201 28.84 13.47 0.30
N ALA A 202 27.51 13.45 0.39
CA ALA A 202 26.71 12.51 -0.39
C ALA A 202 26.87 12.83 -1.90
N PRO A 203 26.75 11.82 -2.79
CA PRO A 203 26.74 12.09 -4.22
C PRO A 203 25.65 13.10 -4.58
N THR A 204 25.95 13.99 -5.53
CA THR A 204 25.07 15.08 -5.95
C THR A 204 23.78 14.62 -6.61
N SER A 205 23.73 13.37 -7.08
CA SER A 205 22.52 12.74 -7.59
C SER A 205 22.56 11.23 -7.42
N ILE A 206 21.41 10.66 -7.06
CA ILE A 206 21.15 9.22 -7.16
C ILE A 206 20.26 9.04 -8.38
N ARG A 207 20.78 8.42 -9.43
CA ARG A 207 19.95 8.04 -10.59
C ARG A 207 19.42 6.64 -10.37
N GLN A 208 18.10 6.50 -10.38
CA GLN A 208 17.46 5.20 -10.40
C GLN A 208 17.72 4.56 -11.77
N SER A 209 18.62 3.56 -11.81
CA SER A 209 19.00 2.86 -13.04
C SER A 209 17.98 1.80 -13.48
N TYR A 210 17.09 1.41 -12.55
CA TYR A 210 16.19 0.29 -12.68
C TYR A 210 14.84 0.59 -12.01
N ARG A 211 13.75 0.27 -12.70
CA ARG A 211 12.38 0.39 -12.19
C ARG A 211 11.60 -0.87 -12.59
N ARG A 212 10.61 -1.23 -11.79
CA ARG A 212 9.55 -2.16 -12.19
C ARG A 212 8.31 -1.33 -12.49
N THR A 213 7.76 -1.47 -13.69
CA THR A 213 6.56 -0.75 -14.12
C THR A 213 5.55 -1.72 -14.71
N SER A 214 4.31 -1.28 -14.81
CA SER A 214 3.24 -1.99 -15.53
C SER A 214 2.54 -1.00 -16.46
N PHE A 215 1.62 -1.49 -17.30
CA PHE A 215 0.75 -0.62 -18.07
C PHE A 215 0.05 0.42 -17.18
N SER A 216 -0.56 -0.01 -16.07
CA SER A 216 -1.20 0.92 -15.12
C SER A 216 -0.20 1.91 -14.51
N GLY A 217 1.05 1.51 -14.25
CA GLY A 217 2.10 2.40 -13.76
C GLY A 217 2.52 3.47 -14.77
N ILE A 218 2.50 3.14 -16.06
CA ILE A 218 2.71 4.11 -17.16
C ILE A 218 1.55 5.09 -17.19
N MET A 219 0.30 4.62 -17.13
CA MET A 219 -0.89 5.47 -17.15
C MET A 219 -1.03 6.36 -15.90
N ASP A 220 -0.65 5.87 -14.72
CA ASP A 220 -0.58 6.67 -13.49
C ASP A 220 0.45 7.79 -13.62
N THR A 221 1.61 7.51 -14.23
CA THR A 221 2.64 8.53 -14.48
C THR A 221 2.13 9.56 -15.50
N HIS A 222 1.45 9.12 -16.57
CA HIS A 222 0.82 9.99 -17.57
C HIS A 222 -0.18 10.95 -16.94
N THR A 223 -1.15 10.43 -16.20
CA THR A 223 -2.19 11.22 -15.53
C THR A 223 -1.63 12.20 -14.50
N LYS A 224 -0.65 11.78 -13.69
CA LYS A 224 0.07 12.66 -12.74
C LYS A 224 0.88 13.75 -13.42
N SER A 225 1.46 13.47 -14.59
CA SER A 225 2.16 14.51 -15.37
C SER A 225 1.21 15.61 -15.88
N GLN A 226 -0.06 15.27 -16.10
CA GLN A 226 -1.09 16.21 -16.57
C GLN A 226 -1.81 16.95 -15.42
N ARG A 227 -1.92 16.34 -14.22
CA ARG A 227 -2.52 16.98 -13.03
C ARG A 227 -1.43 17.49 -12.09
N ARG A 228 -1.31 18.82 -11.95
CA ARG A 228 -0.38 19.50 -11.02
C ARG A 228 -0.74 19.37 -9.52
N ASP A 229 -1.49 18.34 -9.11
CA ASP A 229 -1.91 18.16 -7.72
C ASP A 229 -1.27 16.89 -7.12
N TYR A 230 -0.45 17.09 -6.09
CA TYR A 230 0.57 16.14 -5.61
C TYR A 230 0.09 15.17 -4.49
N PHE A 231 -1.22 14.96 -4.32
CA PHE A 231 -1.71 14.11 -3.24
C PHE A 231 -2.91 13.29 -3.67
N ASP A 232 -2.64 12.20 -4.38
CA ASP A 232 -3.55 11.06 -4.41
C ASP A 232 -2.74 9.76 -4.34
N LEU A 233 -3.28 8.80 -3.57
CA LEU A 233 -2.76 7.45 -3.46
C LEU A 233 -2.75 6.78 -4.84
N PRO A 234 -1.83 5.83 -5.11
CA PRO A 234 -1.86 5.05 -6.34
C PRO A 234 -3.20 4.31 -6.44
N SER A 235 -4.09 4.79 -7.30
CA SER A 235 -5.34 4.11 -7.60
C SER A 235 -5.11 3.23 -8.82
N HIS A 236 -5.10 1.90 -8.62
CA HIS A 236 -5.19 0.97 -9.73
C HIS A 236 -6.54 1.16 -10.44
N GLY A 237 -6.52 1.65 -11.69
CA GLY A 237 -7.59 1.51 -12.69
C GLY A 237 -8.97 2.03 -12.25
N ASN A 238 -9.19 3.33 -12.31
CA ASN A 238 -10.55 3.90 -12.37
C ASN A 238 -10.95 4.02 -13.85
N ASP A 239 -11.36 2.90 -14.44
CA ASP A 239 -11.70 2.80 -15.88
C ASP A 239 -13.20 3.07 -16.16
N GLU A 240 -13.97 3.46 -15.13
CA GLU A 240 -15.43 3.40 -15.20
C GLU A 240 -16.14 4.70 -15.59
N PHE A 241 -15.44 5.82 -15.67
CA PHE A 241 -16.01 7.05 -16.25
C PHE A 241 -14.96 7.79 -17.07
N GLY A 242 -14.98 7.53 -18.38
CA GLY A 242 -14.43 8.46 -19.35
C GLY A 242 -15.25 9.74 -19.36
N THR A 243 -14.60 10.89 -19.47
CA THR A 243 -15.27 12.09 -19.99
C THR A 243 -15.78 11.74 -21.38
N THR A 244 -17.11 11.63 -21.54
CA THR A 244 -17.76 11.60 -22.86
C THR A 244 -17.09 12.64 -23.74
N PRO A 245 -16.49 12.28 -24.88
CA PRO A 245 -15.95 13.25 -25.80
C PRO A 245 -17.10 14.17 -26.23
N GLN A 246 -17.06 15.44 -25.82
CA GLN A 246 -17.74 16.51 -26.54
C GLN A 246 -16.93 16.78 -27.82
N THR A 247 -16.85 15.80 -28.70
CA THR A 247 -16.45 16.03 -30.09
C THR A 247 -17.73 16.15 -30.89
N ASN A 248 -17.91 17.34 -31.45
CA ASN A 248 -18.92 17.69 -32.44
C ASN A 248 -18.73 16.85 -33.71
N ALA A 249 -19.03 15.54 -33.65
CA ALA A 249 -19.38 14.72 -34.79
C ALA A 249 -20.92 14.63 -34.81
N SER A 250 -21.54 15.79 -35.00
CA SER A 250 -22.93 15.85 -35.36
C SER A 250 -23.04 15.44 -36.82
N ILE A 251 -23.85 14.40 -37.06
CA ILE A 251 -24.49 14.00 -38.32
C ILE A 251 -23.76 12.86 -39.07
N GLU A 252 -24.54 11.83 -39.43
CA GLU A 252 -24.20 10.49 -39.98
C GLU A 252 -23.69 9.51 -38.90
N THR A 253 -24.46 8.61 -38.29
CA THR A 253 -25.55 7.76 -38.80
C THR A 253 -26.46 7.33 -37.61
N ALA A 254 -27.32 8.22 -37.13
CA ALA A 254 -28.48 7.81 -36.32
C ALA A 254 -29.65 7.45 -37.25
N ILE A 255 -29.42 6.49 -38.15
CA ILE A 255 -30.53 5.63 -38.55
C ILE A 255 -30.75 4.77 -37.31
N LEU A 256 -31.82 5.07 -36.56
CA LEU A 256 -32.39 4.14 -35.59
C LEU A 256 -32.72 2.87 -36.38
N ARG A 257 -31.72 2.00 -36.47
CA ARG A 257 -31.82 0.66 -37.03
C ARG A 257 -32.80 -0.08 -36.13
N ASP A 258 -34.04 -0.20 -36.59
CA ASP A 258 -35.14 -0.84 -35.85
C ASP A 258 -34.77 -2.29 -35.47
N ASP A 259 -33.87 -2.90 -36.25
CA ASP A 259 -33.20 -4.18 -36.02
C ASP A 259 -32.38 -4.25 -34.72
N LEU A 260 -31.89 -3.12 -34.19
CA LEU A 260 -31.11 -3.11 -32.95
C LEU A 260 -31.96 -3.11 -31.67
N LYS A 261 -33.28 -2.83 -31.77
CA LYS A 261 -34.18 -2.79 -30.59
C LYS A 261 -34.44 -4.16 -29.97
N GLY A 262 -34.18 -5.24 -30.71
CA GLY A 262 -34.35 -6.61 -30.23
C GLY A 262 -33.26 -7.10 -29.26
N PHE A 263 -32.17 -6.37 -29.10
CA PHE A 263 -31.04 -6.77 -28.26
C PHE A 263 -31.12 -6.13 -26.87
N THR A 264 -31.20 -6.96 -25.84
CA THR A 264 -31.24 -6.52 -24.44
C THR A 264 -29.89 -6.74 -23.75
N ILE A 265 -29.35 -5.69 -23.12
CA ILE A 265 -28.20 -5.81 -22.21
C ILE A 265 -28.75 -5.89 -20.78
N PRO A 266 -28.43 -6.95 -20.00
CA PRO A 266 -28.88 -7.04 -18.62
C PRO A 266 -28.37 -5.89 -17.75
N VAL A 267 -29.24 -5.33 -16.90
CA VAL A 267 -28.88 -4.26 -15.97
C VAL A 267 -28.01 -4.83 -14.86
N LEU A 268 -26.76 -4.38 -14.81
CA LEU A 268 -25.78 -4.77 -13.79
C LEU A 268 -25.09 -3.51 -13.25
N PRO A 269 -24.78 -3.46 -11.95
CA PRO A 269 -23.98 -2.38 -11.38
C PRO A 269 -22.65 -2.22 -12.12
N ALA A 270 -22.16 -0.99 -12.21
CA ALA A 270 -20.80 -0.68 -12.64
C ALA A 270 -20.00 -0.33 -11.38
N SER A 271 -18.99 -1.14 -11.09
CA SER A 271 -17.97 -0.86 -10.07
C SER A 271 -16.74 -1.71 -10.39
N LYS A 272 -15.54 -1.21 -10.04
CA LYS A 272 -14.30 -1.98 -10.10
C LYS A 272 -14.41 -3.38 -9.46
N ASN A 273 -15.09 -3.48 -8.31
CA ASN A 273 -15.29 -4.77 -7.63
C ASN A 273 -16.14 -5.74 -8.45
N VAL A 274 -17.18 -5.24 -9.13
CA VAL A 274 -17.99 -6.06 -10.04
C VAL A 274 -17.18 -6.51 -11.25
N GLY A 275 -16.32 -5.63 -11.79
CA GLY A 275 -15.36 -5.99 -12.82
C GLY A 275 -14.49 -7.17 -12.40
N ASN A 276 -13.76 -7.05 -11.28
CA ASN A 276 -12.89 -8.13 -10.79
C ASN A 276 -13.63 -9.45 -10.59
N GLN A 277 -14.84 -9.43 -9.99
CA GLN A 277 -15.62 -10.65 -9.82
C GLN A 277 -16.04 -11.29 -11.15
N ILE A 278 -16.20 -10.50 -12.22
CA ILE A 278 -16.47 -11.05 -13.55
C ILE A 278 -15.23 -11.77 -14.10
N HIS A 279 -14.03 -11.23 -13.92
CA HIS A 279 -12.79 -11.92 -14.33
C HIS A 279 -12.65 -13.24 -13.56
N ASP A 280 -12.83 -13.22 -12.24
CA ASP A 280 -12.80 -14.41 -11.38
C ASP A 280 -13.80 -15.50 -11.85
N ILE A 281 -15.00 -15.10 -12.30
CA ILE A 281 -15.99 -16.02 -12.87
C ILE A 281 -15.48 -16.61 -14.17
N LEU A 282 -15.02 -15.79 -15.10
CA LEU A 282 -14.58 -16.23 -16.44
C LEU A 282 -13.36 -17.16 -16.38
N GLU A 283 -12.49 -16.96 -15.39
CA GLU A 283 -11.37 -17.85 -15.07
C GLU A 283 -11.89 -19.24 -14.62
N THR A 284 -12.92 -19.25 -13.77
CA THR A 284 -13.49 -20.48 -13.17
C THR A 284 -14.33 -21.30 -14.16
N VAL A 285 -14.88 -20.69 -15.21
CA VAL A 285 -15.75 -21.36 -16.18
C VAL A 285 -14.96 -22.38 -17.02
N ASP A 286 -15.42 -23.63 -17.02
CA ASP A 286 -14.96 -24.67 -17.95
C ASP A 286 -15.74 -24.63 -19.27
N THR A 287 -15.11 -24.07 -20.30
CA THR A 287 -15.69 -23.94 -21.65
C THR A 287 -15.87 -25.27 -22.38
N ALA A 288 -15.43 -26.42 -21.84
CA ALA A 288 -15.71 -27.73 -22.41
C ALA A 288 -17.07 -28.32 -21.96
N VAL A 289 -17.63 -27.84 -20.84
CA VAL A 289 -18.90 -28.33 -20.29
C VAL A 289 -20.10 -27.84 -21.11
N ARG A 290 -21.10 -28.70 -21.31
CA ARG A 290 -22.36 -28.38 -21.99
C ARG A 290 -23.57 -28.91 -21.20
N PRO A 291 -24.68 -28.15 -21.09
CA PRO A 291 -24.89 -26.79 -21.60
C PRO A 291 -23.98 -25.75 -20.93
N LEU A 292 -23.36 -24.86 -21.71
CA LEU A 292 -22.41 -23.86 -21.19
C LEU A 292 -23.03 -22.98 -20.10
N ARG A 293 -24.31 -22.64 -20.29
CA ARG A 293 -25.09 -21.84 -19.36
C ARG A 293 -25.09 -22.39 -17.93
N ASP A 294 -25.14 -23.71 -17.77
CA ASP A 294 -25.19 -24.35 -16.45
C ASP A 294 -23.84 -24.27 -15.74
N GLU A 295 -22.75 -24.38 -16.50
CA GLU A 295 -21.39 -24.19 -15.99
C GLU A 295 -21.11 -22.72 -15.61
N VAL A 296 -21.57 -21.77 -16.44
CA VAL A 296 -21.51 -20.34 -16.09
C VAL A 296 -22.35 -20.06 -14.83
N ALA A 297 -23.53 -20.65 -14.70
CA ALA A 297 -24.37 -20.50 -13.51
C ALA A 297 -23.67 -21.03 -12.25
N ARG A 298 -22.99 -22.17 -12.34
CA ARG A 298 -22.18 -22.74 -11.27
C ARG A 298 -21.06 -21.78 -10.84
N ALA A 299 -20.29 -21.27 -11.80
CA ALA A 299 -19.20 -20.32 -11.53
C ALA A 299 -19.72 -19.01 -10.90
N VAL A 300 -20.83 -18.47 -11.41
CA VAL A 300 -21.50 -17.28 -10.84
C VAL A 300 -21.92 -17.53 -9.38
N GLN A 301 -22.53 -18.68 -9.07
CA GLN A 301 -22.94 -19.00 -7.69
C GLN A 301 -21.74 -19.11 -6.74
N GLN A 302 -20.62 -19.65 -7.22
CA GLN A 302 -19.40 -19.83 -6.44
C GLN A 302 -18.69 -18.49 -6.15
N VAL A 303 -18.60 -17.60 -7.14
CA VAL A 303 -17.75 -16.40 -7.06
C VAL A 303 -18.56 -15.15 -6.69
N ALA A 304 -19.76 -14.96 -7.22
CA ALA A 304 -20.59 -13.78 -6.99
C ALA A 304 -21.34 -13.81 -5.64
N THR A 305 -20.63 -14.08 -4.55
CA THR A 305 -21.19 -14.24 -3.19
C THR A 305 -21.43 -12.92 -2.45
N SER A 306 -20.87 -11.82 -3.00
CA SER A 306 -21.00 -10.46 -2.46
C SER A 306 -22.46 -10.03 -2.36
N SER A 307 -22.80 -9.22 -1.35
CA SER A 307 -24.16 -8.69 -1.17
C SER A 307 -24.62 -7.87 -2.38
N LEU A 308 -23.68 -7.23 -3.09
CA LEU A 308 -23.94 -6.44 -4.29
C LEU A 308 -24.38 -7.29 -5.49
N LEU A 309 -23.80 -8.49 -5.68
CA LEU A 309 -24.09 -9.33 -6.85
C LEU A 309 -25.08 -10.47 -6.59
N ARG A 310 -25.41 -10.75 -5.33
CA ARG A 310 -26.35 -11.84 -4.97
C ARG A 310 -27.71 -11.73 -5.68
N GLY A 311 -28.21 -10.50 -5.90
CA GLY A 311 -29.46 -10.25 -6.63
C GLY A 311 -29.35 -10.38 -8.17
N TYR A 312 -28.15 -10.52 -8.71
CA TYR A 312 -27.86 -10.44 -10.14
C TYR A 312 -27.36 -11.75 -10.75
N HIS A 313 -27.42 -12.88 -10.03
CA HIS A 313 -26.90 -14.16 -10.53
C HIS A 313 -27.48 -14.57 -11.88
N GLN A 314 -28.79 -14.44 -12.06
CA GLN A 314 -29.47 -14.82 -13.31
C GLN A 314 -29.14 -13.86 -14.47
N PRO A 315 -29.21 -12.52 -14.30
CA PRO A 315 -28.68 -11.55 -15.28
C PRO A 315 -27.22 -11.80 -15.65
N LEU A 316 -26.37 -12.05 -14.66
CA LEU A 316 -24.93 -12.26 -14.84
C LEU A 316 -24.65 -13.55 -15.61
N THR A 317 -25.31 -14.65 -15.23
CA THR A 317 -25.25 -15.93 -15.96
C THR A 317 -25.62 -15.75 -17.42
N THR A 318 -26.72 -15.02 -17.68
CA THR A 318 -27.23 -14.81 -19.04
C THR A 318 -26.26 -13.95 -19.86
N MET A 319 -25.76 -12.86 -19.28
CA MET A 319 -24.80 -11.98 -19.95
C MET A 319 -23.50 -12.72 -20.28
N LEU A 320 -22.90 -13.40 -19.29
CA LEU A 320 -21.61 -14.07 -19.47
C LEU A 320 -21.71 -15.26 -20.43
N THR A 321 -22.80 -16.03 -20.39
CA THR A 321 -23.03 -17.12 -21.36
C THR A 321 -23.07 -16.55 -22.78
N ARG A 322 -23.87 -15.49 -23.01
CA ARG A 322 -23.97 -14.86 -24.32
C ARG A 322 -22.65 -14.22 -24.76
N ALA A 323 -21.90 -13.62 -23.84
CA ALA A 323 -20.60 -13.07 -24.14
C ALA A 323 -19.62 -14.15 -24.60
N LEU A 324 -19.56 -15.29 -23.89
CA LEU A 324 -18.69 -16.41 -24.27
C LEU A 324 -19.07 -17.02 -25.63
N GLU A 325 -20.36 -17.03 -25.98
CA GLU A 325 -20.89 -17.53 -27.25
C GLU A 325 -20.85 -16.51 -28.40
N THR A 326 -20.41 -15.28 -28.14
CA THR A 326 -20.32 -14.24 -29.18
C THR A 326 -19.08 -14.45 -30.04
N PRO A 327 -19.22 -14.62 -31.37
CA PRO A 327 -18.08 -14.71 -32.26
C PRO A 327 -17.24 -13.43 -32.25
N PHE A 328 -15.92 -13.57 -32.41
CA PHE A 328 -15.03 -12.42 -32.48
C PHE A 328 -15.24 -11.56 -33.74
N GLY A 329 -15.62 -12.19 -34.86
CA GLY A 329 -15.80 -11.49 -36.13
C GLY A 329 -14.46 -11.09 -36.78
N GLY A 330 -14.57 -10.29 -37.85
CA GLY A 330 -13.42 -9.82 -38.62
C GLY A 330 -12.47 -10.96 -39.02
N ALA A 331 -11.17 -10.77 -38.77
CA ALA A 331 -10.13 -11.73 -39.13
C ALA A 331 -10.14 -13.05 -38.32
N PHE A 332 -10.91 -13.10 -37.24
CA PHE A 332 -11.08 -14.28 -36.38
C PHE A 332 -12.33 -15.10 -36.77
N GLY A 333 -13.19 -14.54 -37.63
CA GLY A 333 -14.36 -15.23 -38.17
C GLY A 333 -15.37 -15.59 -37.08
N ASN A 334 -15.87 -16.83 -37.13
CA ASN A 334 -16.93 -17.30 -36.23
C ASN A 334 -16.43 -17.88 -34.90
N VAL A 335 -15.12 -17.83 -34.63
CA VAL A 335 -14.56 -18.34 -33.37
C VAL A 335 -15.03 -17.46 -32.20
N CYS A 336 -15.47 -18.09 -31.12
CA CYS A 336 -15.83 -17.43 -29.87
C CYS A 336 -15.04 -18.01 -28.68
N PHE A 337 -15.15 -17.39 -27.50
CA PHE A 337 -14.51 -17.90 -26.28
C PHE A 337 -15.00 -19.31 -25.91
N ALA A 338 -16.27 -19.62 -26.15
CA ALA A 338 -16.88 -20.91 -25.84
C ALA A 338 -16.35 -22.07 -26.70
N ASP A 339 -15.70 -21.79 -27.84
CA ASP A 339 -15.11 -22.80 -28.72
C ASP A 339 -13.73 -23.28 -28.23
N ILE A 340 -13.08 -22.48 -27.39
CA ILE A 340 -11.71 -22.74 -26.92
C ILE A 340 -11.77 -23.53 -25.63
N LYS A 341 -11.25 -24.76 -25.63
CA LYS A 341 -11.21 -25.62 -24.43
C LYS A 341 -10.25 -25.06 -23.38
N PRO A 342 -10.38 -25.43 -22.09
CA PRO A 342 -9.44 -25.01 -21.06
C PRO A 342 -7.97 -25.32 -21.39
N ASP A 343 -7.68 -26.48 -22.00
CA ASP A 343 -6.31 -26.86 -22.43
C ASP A 343 -5.73 -25.98 -23.54
N ASP A 344 -6.59 -25.25 -24.25
CA ASP A 344 -6.28 -24.29 -25.31
C ASP A 344 -6.33 -22.83 -24.80
N ARG A 345 -6.54 -22.61 -23.49
CA ARG A 345 -6.67 -21.30 -22.86
C ARG A 345 -5.67 -21.17 -21.72
N LEU A 346 -4.66 -20.32 -21.90
CA LEU A 346 -3.83 -19.86 -20.78
C LEU A 346 -4.52 -18.65 -20.15
N ALA A 347 -5.28 -18.89 -19.09
CA ALA A 347 -5.97 -17.85 -18.31
C ALA A 347 -5.00 -17.16 -17.33
N GLU A 348 -5.22 -15.86 -17.07
CA GLU A 348 -4.44 -15.02 -16.14
C GLU A 348 -2.93 -15.22 -16.28
N MET A 349 -2.45 -15.10 -17.53
CA MET A 349 -1.04 -15.29 -17.80
C MET A 349 -0.25 -14.05 -17.33
N ASP A 350 0.37 -14.19 -16.17
CA ASP A 350 1.39 -13.27 -15.68
C ASP A 350 2.65 -13.33 -16.54
N PHE A 351 3.25 -12.16 -16.77
CA PHE A 351 4.58 -12.07 -17.36
C PHE A 351 5.42 -11.00 -16.68
N GLU A 352 6.73 -11.22 -16.76
CA GLU A 352 7.74 -10.21 -16.52
C GLU A 352 8.69 -10.20 -17.70
N MET A 353 8.89 -9.03 -18.30
CA MET A 353 9.85 -8.87 -19.39
C MET A 353 10.85 -7.76 -19.08
N THR A 354 12.09 -8.02 -19.43
CA THR A 354 13.19 -7.05 -19.28
C THR A 354 13.09 -5.93 -20.30
N VAL A 355 13.33 -4.71 -19.83
CA VAL A 355 13.52 -3.53 -20.65
C VAL A 355 14.95 -3.05 -20.44
N ALA A 356 15.53 -2.44 -21.46
CA ALA A 356 16.83 -1.79 -21.34
C ALA A 356 16.90 -0.88 -20.10
N LEU A 357 18.10 -0.75 -19.53
CA LEU A 357 18.32 0.13 -18.38
C LEU A 357 18.08 1.59 -18.75
N SER A 358 17.91 2.44 -17.74
CA SER A 358 17.50 3.84 -17.95
C SER A 358 18.44 4.66 -18.83
N HIS A 359 19.70 4.25 -19.03
CA HIS A 359 20.61 4.89 -19.98
C HIS A 359 20.15 4.82 -21.44
N ALA A 360 19.34 3.81 -21.81
CA ALA A 360 18.86 3.62 -23.19
C ALA A 360 17.72 4.60 -23.50
N ASN A 361 17.18 5.22 -22.45
CA ASN A 361 16.16 6.26 -22.53
C ASN A 361 14.93 5.86 -23.35
N ILE A 362 14.50 4.59 -23.28
CA ILE A 362 13.31 4.13 -23.99
C ILE A 362 12.08 4.84 -23.42
N LEU A 363 11.31 5.48 -24.29
CA LEU A 363 10.10 6.21 -23.94
C LEU A 363 8.86 5.46 -24.43
N THR A 364 7.73 5.68 -23.77
CA THR A 364 6.44 5.15 -24.24
C THR A 364 6.10 5.73 -25.62
N SER A 365 6.49 6.98 -25.91
CA SER A 365 6.35 7.60 -27.24
C SER A 365 7.13 6.89 -28.35
N ASP A 366 8.21 6.17 -28.02
CA ASP A 366 8.95 5.36 -28.99
C ASP A 366 8.11 4.18 -29.52
N ILE A 367 7.14 3.68 -28.74
CA ILE A 367 6.19 2.65 -29.19
C ILE A 367 5.31 3.21 -30.32
N GLY A 368 4.82 4.45 -30.17
CA GLY A 368 4.08 5.15 -31.22
C GLY A 368 4.90 5.30 -32.51
N ARG A 369 6.19 5.64 -32.40
CA ARG A 369 7.11 5.72 -33.54
C ARG A 369 7.30 4.38 -34.24
N VAL A 370 7.42 3.29 -33.49
CA VAL A 370 7.49 1.93 -34.05
C VAL A 370 6.19 1.55 -34.77
N LEU A 371 5.03 1.88 -34.20
CA LEU A 371 3.76 1.64 -34.89
C LEU A 371 3.69 2.39 -36.23
N LEU A 372 4.04 3.68 -36.25
CA LEU A 372 3.98 4.48 -37.46
C LEU A 372 4.90 3.99 -38.59
N SER A 373 6.00 3.30 -38.25
CA SER A 373 6.93 2.76 -39.24
C SER A 373 6.45 1.46 -39.90
N VAL A 374 5.52 0.73 -39.28
CA VAL A 374 5.01 -0.55 -39.80
C VAL A 374 3.54 -0.51 -40.23
N LEU A 375 2.74 0.43 -39.70
CA LEU A 375 1.32 0.55 -40.03
C LEU A 375 1.11 1.17 -41.41
N SER A 376 0.14 0.62 -42.15
CA SER A 376 -0.39 1.22 -43.38
C SER A 376 -0.98 2.61 -43.10
N PRO A 377 -0.97 3.55 -44.06
CA PRO A 377 -1.70 4.82 -43.97
C PRO A 377 -3.20 4.66 -43.68
N THR A 378 -3.79 3.51 -44.02
CA THR A 378 -5.22 3.22 -43.85
C THR A 378 -5.52 2.34 -42.64
N ASP A 379 -4.53 2.06 -41.78
CA ASP A 379 -4.73 1.21 -40.61
C ASP A 379 -5.57 1.92 -39.53
N VAL A 380 -6.50 1.20 -38.90
CA VAL A 380 -7.41 1.69 -37.85
C VAL A 380 -6.68 2.20 -36.61
N LEU A 381 -5.44 1.75 -36.37
CA LEU A 381 -4.63 2.18 -35.24
C LEU A 381 -3.66 3.32 -35.56
N ARG A 382 -3.66 3.84 -36.80
CA ARG A 382 -2.73 4.88 -37.21
C ARG A 382 -2.89 6.18 -36.41
N ASP A 383 -4.13 6.62 -36.19
CA ASP A 383 -4.40 7.84 -35.42
C ASP A 383 -3.95 7.70 -33.96
N TYR A 384 -4.14 6.52 -33.38
CA TYR A 384 -3.64 6.21 -32.04
C TYR A 384 -2.11 6.18 -31.99
N ALA A 385 -1.46 5.61 -33.00
CA ALA A 385 -0.01 5.62 -33.12
C ALA A 385 0.55 7.05 -33.18
N MET A 386 -0.11 7.95 -33.90
CA MET A 386 0.22 9.37 -33.90
C MET A 386 0.04 10.01 -32.52
N ALA A 387 -1.10 9.76 -31.86
CA ALA A 387 -1.36 10.28 -30.51
C ALA A 387 -0.31 9.82 -29.49
N LEU A 388 0.17 8.57 -29.58
CA LEU A 388 1.24 8.05 -28.72
C LEU A 388 2.58 8.76 -28.93
N THR A 389 2.84 9.40 -30.07
CA THR A 389 4.09 10.15 -30.29
C THR A 389 4.13 11.51 -29.60
N ASP A 390 3.02 11.96 -29.03
CA ASP A 390 2.96 13.21 -28.29
C ASP A 390 3.88 13.21 -27.06
N SER A 391 4.40 14.38 -26.71
CA SER A 391 5.32 14.58 -25.58
C SER A 391 4.73 14.18 -24.22
N SER A 392 3.39 14.13 -24.08
CA SER A 392 2.76 13.60 -22.87
C SER A 392 3.08 12.12 -22.63
N PHE A 393 3.47 11.37 -23.66
CA PHE A 393 3.91 9.97 -23.58
C PHE A 393 5.44 9.82 -23.51
N ASP A 394 6.21 10.89 -23.24
CA ASP A 394 7.65 10.81 -22.97
C ASP A 394 7.96 10.27 -21.56
N ILE A 395 7.29 9.16 -21.24
CA ILE A 395 7.42 8.42 -19.99
C ILE A 395 8.49 7.36 -20.19
N GLN A 396 9.58 7.49 -19.43
CA GLN A 396 10.69 6.55 -19.48
C GLN A 396 10.28 5.17 -18.94
N VAL A 397 10.58 4.15 -19.73
CA VAL A 397 10.42 2.73 -19.37
C VAL A 397 11.82 2.12 -19.26
N ALA A 398 12.13 1.53 -18.10
CA ALA A 398 13.42 0.89 -17.86
C ALA A 398 13.31 -0.21 -16.82
N GLY A 399 14.16 -1.24 -16.93
CA GLY A 399 14.24 -2.34 -15.95
C GLY A 399 13.30 -3.49 -16.27
N LEU A 400 12.13 -3.55 -15.63
CA LEU A 400 11.11 -4.58 -15.88
C LEU A 400 9.76 -3.96 -16.21
N ILE A 401 9.07 -4.57 -17.17
CA ILE A 401 7.62 -4.45 -17.31
C ILE A 401 6.96 -5.75 -16.82
N ASN A 402 5.96 -5.62 -15.96
CA ASN A 402 5.07 -6.73 -15.59
C ASN A 402 3.62 -6.45 -16.00
N GLY A 403 2.83 -7.51 -16.14
CA GLY A 403 1.40 -7.46 -16.39
C GLY A 403 0.78 -8.85 -16.33
N SER A 404 -0.56 -8.89 -16.24
CA SER A 404 -1.39 -10.09 -16.42
C SER A 404 -2.32 -9.85 -17.61
N LEU A 405 -2.41 -10.83 -18.50
CA LEU A 405 -3.41 -10.86 -19.56
C LEU A 405 -4.48 -11.91 -19.22
N ASP A 406 -5.75 -11.55 -19.39
CA ASP A 406 -6.85 -12.41 -18.91
C ASP A 406 -6.86 -13.78 -19.59
N ALA A 407 -6.62 -13.82 -20.91
CA ALA A 407 -6.51 -15.08 -21.62
C ALA A 407 -5.67 -15.00 -22.91
N LEU A 408 -4.77 -15.97 -23.08
CA LEU A 408 -4.13 -16.29 -24.36
C LEU A 408 -4.78 -17.54 -24.93
N LEU A 409 -5.44 -17.40 -26.07
CA LEU A 409 -6.22 -18.47 -26.68
C LEU A 409 -5.45 -19.11 -27.82
N ARG A 410 -5.38 -20.45 -27.83
CA ARG A 410 -4.92 -21.24 -28.97
C ARG A 410 -6.10 -21.51 -29.90
N LEU A 411 -6.10 -20.88 -31.07
CA LEU A 411 -7.19 -20.93 -32.04
C LEU A 411 -7.22 -22.25 -32.81
N PRO A 412 -8.39 -22.65 -33.35
CA PRO A 412 -8.48 -23.78 -34.28
C PRO A 412 -7.52 -23.63 -35.47
N GLY A 413 -6.96 -24.75 -35.93
CA GLY A 413 -5.94 -24.76 -36.99
C GLY A 413 -4.49 -24.58 -36.48
N SER A 414 -4.29 -24.45 -35.17
CA SER A 414 -2.97 -24.46 -34.54
C SER A 414 -2.26 -25.80 -34.72
N THR A 415 -0.93 -25.75 -34.88
CA THR A 415 -0.06 -26.94 -34.83
C THR A 415 0.92 -26.81 -33.66
N PRO A 416 1.47 -27.93 -33.12
CA PRO A 416 2.46 -27.86 -32.03
C PRO A 416 3.71 -27.03 -32.38
N SER A 417 4.14 -27.04 -33.64
CA SER A 417 5.30 -26.30 -34.12
C SER A 417 4.99 -24.85 -34.55
N GLN A 418 3.72 -24.55 -34.82
CA GLN A 418 3.26 -23.24 -35.28
C GLN A 418 1.86 -23.00 -34.70
N PRO A 419 1.75 -22.63 -33.41
CA PRO A 419 0.47 -22.34 -32.79
C PRO A 419 -0.10 -21.03 -33.35
N LEU A 420 -1.43 -20.94 -33.43
CA LEU A 420 -2.13 -19.72 -33.83
C LEU A 420 -2.81 -19.14 -32.59
N LEU A 421 -2.30 -18.01 -32.09
CA LEU A 421 -2.65 -17.45 -30.79
C LEU A 421 -3.43 -16.14 -30.92
N ALA A 422 -4.44 -15.96 -30.08
CA ALA A 422 -5.15 -14.69 -29.90
C ALA A 422 -4.87 -14.13 -28.51
N ILE A 423 -4.43 -12.87 -28.46
CA ILE A 423 -4.26 -12.14 -27.20
C ILE A 423 -5.61 -11.53 -26.85
N THR A 424 -6.19 -11.92 -25.72
CA THR A 424 -7.54 -11.51 -25.34
C THR A 424 -7.61 -10.91 -23.95
N ASP A 425 -8.59 -10.04 -23.78
CA ASP A 425 -8.85 -9.32 -22.54
C ASP A 425 -10.36 -9.01 -22.47
N TYR A 426 -10.94 -9.14 -21.29
CA TYR A 426 -12.35 -8.91 -21.00
C TYR A 426 -12.52 -7.53 -20.38
N LYS A 427 -13.39 -6.72 -20.98
CA LYS A 427 -13.69 -5.36 -20.54
C LYS A 427 -15.14 -5.24 -20.08
N SER A 428 -15.35 -5.03 -18.78
CA SER A 428 -16.68 -4.88 -18.18
C SER A 428 -17.27 -3.46 -18.27
N ASN A 429 -16.67 -2.56 -19.06
CA ASN A 429 -17.06 -1.16 -19.13
C ASN A 429 -18.54 -0.98 -19.53
N LYS A 430 -19.23 -0.09 -18.83
CA LYS A 430 -20.59 0.33 -19.17
C LYS A 430 -20.51 1.54 -20.10
N MET A 431 -20.82 1.34 -21.38
CA MET A 431 -20.75 2.38 -22.43
C MET A 431 -22.12 2.99 -22.77
N HIS A 432 -23.20 2.44 -22.22
CA HIS A 432 -24.57 2.89 -22.44
C HIS A 432 -25.17 3.47 -21.17
N ARG A 433 -26.19 4.31 -21.31
CA ARG A 433 -27.03 4.79 -20.21
C ARG A 433 -28.25 3.89 -20.07
N ASP A 434 -28.76 3.76 -18.86
CA ASP A 434 -29.98 2.96 -18.61
C ASP A 434 -31.23 3.53 -19.30
N SER A 435 -31.18 4.80 -19.72
CA SER A 435 -32.22 5.49 -20.48
C SER A 435 -32.15 5.29 -21.99
N ASP A 436 -31.11 4.64 -22.51
CA ASP A 436 -30.90 4.52 -23.96
C ASP A 436 -31.92 3.54 -24.58
N THR A 437 -32.57 3.95 -25.65
CA THR A 437 -33.57 3.12 -26.37
C THR A 437 -32.96 1.87 -27.01
N SER A 438 -31.67 1.92 -27.36
CA SER A 438 -30.91 0.77 -27.88
C SER A 438 -29.51 0.76 -27.26
N PRO A 439 -29.35 0.18 -26.06
CA PRO A 439 -28.07 0.16 -25.34
C PRO A 439 -26.91 -0.45 -26.14
N ILE A 440 -27.20 -1.45 -26.99
CA ILE A 440 -26.22 -2.14 -27.83
C ILE A 440 -25.55 -1.20 -28.84
N ALA A 441 -26.21 -0.12 -29.27
CA ALA A 441 -25.65 0.83 -30.24
C ALA A 441 -24.35 1.48 -29.76
N ASN A 442 -24.21 1.68 -28.44
CA ASN A 442 -22.99 2.23 -27.82
C ASN A 442 -21.81 1.25 -27.83
N TYR A 443 -22.01 0.00 -28.25
CA TYR A 443 -20.98 -1.02 -28.41
C TYR A 443 -20.69 -1.30 -29.89
N SER A 444 -21.09 -0.42 -30.82
CA SER A 444 -20.71 -0.56 -32.23
C SER A 444 -19.18 -0.55 -32.39
N PRO A 445 -18.63 -1.13 -33.47
CA PRO A 445 -17.19 -1.18 -33.70
C PRO A 445 -16.49 0.19 -33.58
N VAL A 446 -17.13 1.26 -34.04
CA VAL A 446 -16.61 2.64 -33.91
C VAL A 446 -16.50 3.09 -32.46
N HIS A 447 -17.54 2.87 -31.64
CA HIS A 447 -17.51 3.25 -30.22
C HIS A 447 -16.52 2.40 -29.42
N VAL A 448 -16.44 1.10 -29.73
CA VAL A 448 -15.48 0.19 -29.13
C VAL A 448 -14.04 0.61 -29.47
N GLN A 449 -13.76 0.95 -30.73
CA GLN A 449 -12.46 1.47 -31.15
C GLN A 449 -12.13 2.79 -30.44
N ALA A 450 -13.07 3.73 -30.37
CA ALA A 450 -12.88 4.98 -29.64
C ALA A 450 -12.53 4.71 -28.16
N LYS A 451 -13.20 3.75 -27.53
CA LYS A 451 -12.92 3.38 -26.14
C LYS A 451 -11.56 2.71 -25.96
N MET A 452 -11.15 1.85 -26.90
CA MET A 452 -9.82 1.25 -26.92
C MET A 452 -8.70 2.31 -26.99
N GLN A 453 -8.92 3.40 -27.71
CA GLN A 453 -7.99 4.53 -27.80
C GLN A 453 -8.02 5.37 -26.52
N GLU A 454 -9.21 5.79 -26.07
CA GLU A 454 -9.42 6.62 -24.88
C GLU A 454 -8.81 6.00 -23.61
N ALA A 455 -9.01 4.70 -23.41
CA ALA A 455 -8.49 3.98 -22.25
C ALA A 455 -7.06 3.43 -22.46
N HIS A 456 -6.43 3.72 -23.61
CA HIS A 456 -5.11 3.22 -23.98
C HIS A 456 -4.95 1.68 -23.93
N TYR A 457 -6.04 0.93 -24.09
CA TYR A 457 -6.00 -0.54 -24.13
C TYR A 457 -5.21 -1.07 -25.33
N ILE A 458 -5.03 -0.27 -26.38
CA ILE A 458 -4.13 -0.60 -27.48
C ILE A 458 -2.67 -0.68 -26.98
N LEU A 459 -2.18 0.29 -26.19
CA LEU A 459 -0.85 0.23 -25.60
C LEU A 459 -0.69 -1.01 -24.70
N GLN A 460 -1.72 -1.32 -23.90
CA GLN A 460 -1.76 -2.54 -23.10
C GLN A 460 -1.60 -3.79 -23.98
N ALA A 461 -2.38 -3.91 -25.06
CA ALA A 461 -2.32 -5.02 -26.00
C ALA A 461 -0.95 -5.17 -26.68
N LEU A 462 -0.29 -4.05 -26.99
CA LEU A 462 1.05 -4.06 -27.59
C LEU A 462 2.13 -4.57 -26.63
N ILE A 463 2.02 -4.19 -25.35
CA ILE A 463 2.89 -4.70 -24.29
C ILE A 463 2.68 -6.22 -24.14
N TYR A 464 1.43 -6.67 -24.12
CA TYR A 464 1.08 -8.09 -24.00
C TYR A 464 1.58 -8.88 -25.21
N GLY A 465 1.33 -8.42 -26.43
CA GLY A 465 1.81 -9.11 -27.63
C GLY A 465 3.34 -9.19 -27.70
N THR A 466 4.04 -8.18 -27.20
CA THR A 466 5.51 -8.22 -27.12
C THR A 466 5.99 -9.24 -26.08
N SER A 467 5.31 -9.39 -24.94
CA SER A 467 5.65 -10.42 -23.96
C SER A 467 5.40 -11.82 -24.50
N ILE A 468 4.29 -12.03 -25.22
CA ILE A 468 4.00 -13.31 -25.90
C ILE A 468 5.04 -13.62 -26.98
N TYR A 469 5.40 -12.65 -27.81
CA TYR A 469 6.44 -12.82 -28.83
C TYR A 469 7.77 -13.27 -28.23
N ARG A 470 8.18 -12.66 -27.11
CA ARG A 470 9.41 -13.04 -26.39
C ARG A 470 9.29 -14.43 -25.74
N MET A 471 8.12 -14.77 -25.18
CA MET A 471 7.86 -16.12 -24.66
C MET A 471 7.97 -17.17 -25.78
N LEU A 472 7.37 -16.92 -26.94
CA LEU A 472 7.42 -17.81 -28.10
C LEU A 472 8.86 -18.01 -28.58
N ARG A 473 9.65 -16.95 -28.68
CA ARG A 473 11.09 -17.04 -29.02
C ARG A 473 11.86 -17.95 -28.08
N TRP A 474 11.49 -17.97 -26.80
CA TRP A 474 12.13 -18.81 -25.79
C TRP A 474 11.65 -20.26 -25.84
N ARG A 475 10.33 -20.48 -25.98
CA ARG A 475 9.71 -21.81 -25.88
C ARG A 475 9.68 -22.58 -27.21
N LEU A 476 9.60 -21.87 -28.34
CA LEU A 476 9.46 -22.40 -29.68
C LEU A 476 10.45 -21.68 -30.63
N PRO A 477 11.77 -21.93 -30.51
CA PRO A 477 12.78 -21.15 -31.23
C PRO A 477 12.66 -21.24 -32.76
N ASP A 478 12.18 -22.36 -33.30
CA ASP A 478 12.08 -22.62 -34.75
C ASP A 478 10.77 -22.13 -35.37
N ALA A 479 9.80 -21.69 -34.58
CA ALA A 479 8.52 -21.19 -35.07
C ALA A 479 8.64 -19.81 -35.71
N ASN A 480 7.77 -19.49 -36.66
CA ASN A 480 7.62 -18.11 -37.11
C ASN A 480 6.79 -17.33 -36.07
N HIS A 481 7.47 -16.68 -35.11
CA HIS A 481 6.85 -16.05 -33.94
C HIS A 481 5.83 -14.96 -34.27
N ASP A 482 6.08 -14.15 -35.31
CA ASP A 482 5.12 -13.13 -35.77
C ASP A 482 3.84 -13.78 -36.29
N ALA A 483 3.96 -14.86 -37.08
CA ALA A 483 2.81 -15.60 -37.61
C ALA A 483 2.09 -16.44 -36.56
N CYS A 484 2.72 -16.73 -35.41
CA CYS A 484 2.06 -17.41 -34.30
C CYS A 484 1.01 -16.52 -33.63
N ILE A 485 1.11 -15.19 -33.73
CA ILE A 485 0.17 -14.27 -33.12
C ILE A 485 -0.82 -13.82 -34.20
N LYS A 486 -2.04 -14.37 -34.18
CA LYS A 486 -3.10 -14.02 -35.14
C LYS A 486 -3.50 -12.54 -35.02
N GLY A 487 -3.50 -12.03 -33.79
CA GLY A 487 -3.88 -10.67 -33.45
C GLY A 487 -4.38 -10.55 -32.02
N ILE A 488 -5.06 -9.44 -31.74
CA ILE A 488 -5.72 -9.15 -30.47
C ILE A 488 -7.24 -9.19 -30.63
N ALA A 489 -7.94 -9.68 -29.62
CA ALA A 489 -9.40 -9.67 -29.54
C ALA A 489 -9.84 -9.25 -28.12
N TYR A 490 -10.31 -8.01 -27.99
CA TYR A 490 -10.78 -7.44 -26.73
C TYR A 490 -12.30 -7.50 -26.67
N GLY A 491 -12.82 -8.19 -25.66
CA GLY A 491 -14.25 -8.43 -25.48
C GLY A 491 -14.87 -7.44 -24.50
N PHE A 492 -15.65 -6.48 -24.99
CA PHE A 492 -16.51 -5.63 -24.17
C PHE A 492 -17.78 -6.40 -23.82
N ILE A 493 -17.69 -7.26 -22.80
CA ILE A 493 -18.63 -8.33 -22.47
C ILE A 493 -20.10 -7.89 -22.36
N ARG A 494 -20.37 -6.62 -22.03
CA ARG A 494 -21.75 -6.08 -21.97
C ARG A 494 -22.38 -5.90 -23.35
N GLY A 495 -21.57 -5.62 -24.37
CA GLY A 495 -21.98 -5.52 -25.77
C GLY A 495 -21.95 -6.85 -26.53
N MET A 496 -21.43 -7.92 -25.92
CA MET A 496 -21.35 -9.26 -26.52
C MET A 496 -22.64 -10.03 -26.19
N VAL A 497 -23.61 -9.96 -27.11
CA VAL A 497 -24.99 -10.41 -26.89
C VAL A 497 -25.30 -11.73 -27.61
N GLY A 498 -24.34 -12.63 -27.76
CA GLY A 498 -24.52 -13.99 -28.29
C GLY A 498 -24.23 -14.14 -29.79
N PRO A 499 -24.55 -15.30 -30.38
CA PRO A 499 -24.23 -15.61 -31.78
C PRO A 499 -24.80 -14.61 -32.80
N ASP A 500 -25.98 -14.08 -32.50
CA ASP A 500 -26.69 -13.11 -33.34
C ASP A 500 -26.25 -11.66 -33.11
N THR A 501 -25.17 -11.42 -32.36
CA THR A 501 -24.66 -10.07 -32.09
C THR A 501 -24.48 -9.29 -33.39
N PRO A 502 -24.96 -8.04 -33.50
CA PRO A 502 -24.89 -7.27 -34.74
C PRO A 502 -23.48 -7.14 -35.28
N THR A 503 -23.36 -7.02 -36.61
CA THR A 503 -22.11 -6.76 -37.32
C THR A 503 -22.19 -5.48 -38.13
N ASP A 504 -21.06 -4.79 -38.30
CA ASP A 504 -20.91 -3.76 -39.33
C ASP A 504 -20.77 -4.37 -40.73
N GLU A 505 -20.64 -3.51 -41.75
CA GLU A 505 -20.47 -3.89 -43.15
C GLU A 505 -19.17 -4.66 -43.43
N ASN A 506 -18.19 -4.57 -42.53
CA ASN A 506 -16.88 -5.22 -42.62
C ASN A 506 -16.83 -6.53 -41.80
N GLY A 507 -17.94 -6.94 -41.19
CA GLY A 507 -18.03 -8.16 -40.38
C GLY A 507 -17.44 -8.04 -38.98
N HIS A 508 -17.19 -6.82 -38.48
CA HIS A 508 -16.82 -6.59 -37.08
C HIS A 508 -18.06 -6.64 -36.19
N ARG A 509 -17.95 -7.35 -35.07
CA ARG A 509 -19.05 -7.58 -34.14
C ARG A 509 -19.15 -6.45 -33.12
N TYR A 510 -20.37 -6.13 -32.73
CA TYR A 510 -20.61 -5.20 -31.63
C TYR A 510 -20.03 -5.79 -30.33
N GLY A 511 -19.42 -4.95 -29.51
CA GLY A 511 -18.78 -5.36 -28.27
C GLY A 511 -17.46 -6.11 -28.44
N VAL A 512 -16.93 -6.27 -29.66
CA VAL A 512 -15.62 -6.92 -29.87
C VAL A 512 -14.70 -6.00 -30.67
N PHE A 513 -13.50 -5.75 -30.13
CA PHE A 513 -12.43 -5.14 -30.88
C PHE A 513 -11.45 -6.21 -31.37
N THR A 514 -11.27 -6.33 -32.68
CA THR A 514 -10.26 -7.22 -33.25
C THR A 514 -9.24 -6.43 -34.06
N TRP A 515 -7.97 -6.78 -33.93
CA TRP A 515 -6.92 -6.20 -34.77
C TRP A 515 -5.79 -7.19 -35.03
N GLN A 516 -5.26 -7.19 -36.25
CA GLN A 516 -4.14 -8.04 -36.63
C GLN A 516 -2.88 -7.19 -36.78
N ALA A 517 -1.81 -7.59 -36.10
CA ALA A 517 -0.53 -6.90 -36.22
C ALA A 517 0.08 -7.11 -37.61
N PRO A 518 0.63 -6.06 -38.25
CA PRO A 518 1.41 -6.24 -39.46
C PRO A 518 2.68 -7.05 -39.18
N PRO A 519 3.21 -7.78 -40.17
CA PRO A 519 4.42 -8.57 -40.01
C PRO A 519 5.60 -7.74 -39.49
N GLY A 520 6.32 -8.26 -38.49
CA GLY A 520 7.53 -7.65 -37.94
C GLY A 520 7.29 -6.62 -36.84
N LEU A 521 6.04 -6.26 -36.52
CA LEU A 521 5.73 -5.35 -35.41
C LEU A 521 6.27 -5.89 -34.08
N TRP A 522 5.97 -7.16 -33.76
CA TRP A 522 6.33 -7.72 -32.47
C TRP A 522 7.84 -7.80 -32.27
N ARG A 523 8.56 -8.11 -33.34
CA ARG A 523 10.02 -8.01 -33.39
C ARG A 523 10.49 -6.59 -33.11
N ALA A 524 9.97 -5.60 -33.82
CA ALA A 524 10.36 -4.20 -33.67
C ALA A 524 10.10 -3.67 -32.24
N LEU A 525 8.98 -4.02 -31.64
CA LEU A 525 8.69 -3.68 -30.24
C LEU A 525 9.61 -4.42 -29.26
N SER A 526 9.91 -5.70 -29.51
CA SER A 526 10.87 -6.45 -28.70
C SER A 526 12.27 -5.82 -28.76
N ASP A 527 12.71 -5.36 -29.93
CA ASP A 527 14.01 -4.73 -30.12
C ASP A 527 14.04 -3.33 -29.49
N LEU A 528 12.94 -2.57 -29.60
CA LEU A 528 12.77 -1.30 -28.88
C LEU A 528 12.98 -1.47 -27.37
N PHE A 529 12.27 -2.43 -26.76
CA PHE A 529 12.44 -2.70 -25.33
C PHE A 529 13.84 -3.26 -24.99
N ALA A 530 14.57 -3.82 -25.96
CA ALA A 530 15.96 -4.23 -25.77
C ALA A 530 16.98 -3.07 -25.88
N GLY A 531 16.53 -1.87 -26.27
CA GLY A 531 17.37 -0.66 -26.37
C GLY A 531 17.53 -0.11 -27.79
N SER A 532 16.98 -0.78 -28.80
CA SER A 532 17.09 -0.37 -30.21
C SER A 532 16.01 0.64 -30.58
N LYS A 533 16.31 1.92 -30.40
CA LYS A 533 15.36 2.99 -30.77
C LYS A 533 15.12 3.06 -32.28
N PRO A 534 13.88 3.38 -32.72
CA PRO A 534 13.63 3.76 -34.10
C PRO A 534 14.46 5.02 -34.45
N ALA A 535 14.88 5.13 -35.72
CA ALA A 535 15.51 6.36 -36.22
C ALA A 535 14.55 7.55 -36.03
N GLN A 536 15.08 8.69 -35.58
CA GLN A 536 14.31 9.91 -35.34
C GLN A 536 13.74 10.50 -36.61
#